data_AF-A0A534PFH6-F1
#
_entry.id   AF-A0A534PFH6-F1
#
_cell.length_a   1.000
_cell.length_b   1.000
_cell.length_c   1.000
_cell.angle_alpha   90.00
_cell.angle_beta   90.00
_cell.angle_gamma   90.00
#
_symmetry.space_group_name_H-M   'P 1'
#
loop_
_entity.id
_entity.type
_entity.pdbx_description
1 polymer ?
#
loop_
_entity_poly.entity_id
_entity_poly.type
_entity_poly.pdbx_seq_one_letter_code
_entity_poly.pdbx_strand_id
1 'polypeptide(L)'
;MPASRLAPLAACAAALLAASCAPQPSGTPWANVREATPAFLASAAAADPSLAVESGGRVALTWVTRVGEGADAWLSVSADSGSHWSAPVRLNPSPGGVSSYPESRPVAAWGRNGLLVAAWAARRDEHAGDDLGVRASADGGRTWGAMRRVNDDRSDPTSGYHGFAALDVLPDGRPLVAWVDGRTSAG
;
A
#
# COMPACT_ATOMS: atom_id res chain seq x y z
N MET A 1 -52.96 52.03 47.12
CA MET A 1 -51.64 51.48 47.50
C MET A 1 -50.87 51.17 46.22
N PRO A 2 -49.56 51.43 46.20
CA PRO A 2 -48.77 51.90 45.05
C PRO A 2 -48.40 50.71 44.12
N ALA A 3 -47.79 50.82 42.93
CA ALA A 3 -46.88 51.80 42.37
C ALA A 3 -46.71 51.53 40.84
N SER A 4 -46.42 52.56 40.04
CA SER A 4 -45.24 52.66 39.14
C SER A 4 -44.73 51.37 38.45
N ARG A 5 -44.35 51.29 37.17
CA ARG A 5 -43.65 52.23 36.27
C ARG A 5 -43.21 51.40 35.04
N LEU A 6 -42.94 52.10 33.94
CA LEU A 6 -41.90 51.81 32.94
C LEU A 6 -42.04 50.55 32.05
N ALA A 7 -42.35 50.77 30.77
CA ALA A 7 -41.75 50.00 29.70
C ALA A 7 -40.23 50.27 29.66
N PRO A 8 -39.41 49.27 29.28
CA PRO A 8 -38.45 49.57 28.24
C PRO A 8 -38.16 48.43 27.25
N LEU A 9 -37.96 48.87 26.01
CA LEU A 9 -36.88 48.53 25.07
C LEU A 9 -36.67 47.07 24.62
N ALA A 10 -36.77 46.92 23.30
CA ALA A 10 -36.26 45.84 22.50
C ALA A 10 -34.82 45.43 22.88
N ALA A 11 -34.57 44.12 22.89
CA ALA A 11 -33.23 43.57 22.84
C ALA A 11 -33.14 42.62 21.62
N CYS A 12 -32.58 43.13 20.53
CA CYS A 12 -32.07 42.31 19.45
C CYS A 12 -30.92 41.45 20.00
N ALA A 13 -31.12 40.14 20.11
CA ALA A 13 -30.04 39.21 20.39
C ALA A 13 -29.18 39.05 19.11
N ALA A 14 -28.12 39.85 18.99
CA ALA A 14 -27.07 39.62 18.00
C ALA A 14 -26.23 38.42 18.46
N ALA A 15 -26.43 37.27 17.82
CA ALA A 15 -25.55 36.12 18.00
C ALA A 15 -24.19 36.44 17.36
N LEU A 16 -23.17 36.69 18.19
CA LEU A 16 -21.78 36.78 17.76
C LEU A 16 -21.30 35.38 17.36
N LEU A 17 -21.29 35.11 16.04
CA LEU A 17 -20.51 34.01 15.47
C LEU A 17 -19.03 34.34 15.66
N ALA A 18 -18.43 33.84 16.74
CA ALA A 18 -16.98 33.77 16.84
C ALA A 18 -16.49 32.78 15.78
N ALA A 19 -16.16 33.28 14.59
CA ALA A 19 -15.42 32.54 13.60
C ALA A 19 -14.08 32.14 14.23
N SER A 20 -13.94 30.85 14.56
CA SER A 20 -12.66 30.28 14.98
C SER A 20 -11.71 30.43 13.80
N CYS A 21 -10.81 31.41 13.88
CA CYS A 21 -9.65 31.50 12.99
C CYS A 21 -8.70 30.36 13.35
N ALA A 22 -9.03 29.13 12.96
CA ALA A 22 -8.01 28.10 12.83
C ALA A 22 -7.01 28.63 11.78
N PRO A 23 -5.71 28.71 12.08
CA PRO A 23 -4.72 29.11 11.09
C PRO A 23 -4.85 28.21 9.85
N GLN A 24 -5.11 28.79 8.69
CA GLN A 24 -5.00 28.04 7.45
C GLN A 24 -3.55 27.55 7.31
N PRO A 25 -3.30 26.31 6.84
CA PRO A 25 -1.95 25.84 6.56
C PRO A 25 -1.26 26.82 5.60
N SER A 26 -0.33 27.61 6.13
CA SER A 26 0.44 28.57 5.36
C SER A 26 1.60 27.82 4.71
N GLY A 27 1.36 27.32 3.51
CA GLY A 27 2.31 26.58 2.68
C GLY A 27 1.53 25.72 1.70
N THR A 28 2.00 25.58 0.47
CA THR A 28 1.35 24.65 -0.47
C THR A 28 1.55 23.23 0.07
N PRO A 29 0.48 22.51 0.48
CA PRO A 29 0.61 21.22 1.19
C PRO A 29 1.35 20.14 0.39
N TRP A 30 1.41 20.31 -0.94
CA TRP A 30 2.14 19.45 -1.87
C TRP A 30 3.66 19.66 -1.87
N ALA A 31 4.19 20.65 -1.17
CA ALA A 31 5.62 20.97 -1.14
C ALA A 31 6.41 20.30 0.01
N ASN A 32 5.76 19.57 0.91
CA ASN A 32 6.44 18.87 2.01
C ASN A 32 6.96 17.49 1.57
N VAL A 33 7.86 17.47 0.60
CA VAL A 33 8.57 16.25 0.21
C VAL A 33 9.57 15.89 1.30
N ARG A 34 9.46 14.69 1.83
CA ARG A 34 10.41 14.14 2.80
C ARG A 34 11.21 13.01 2.17
N GLU A 35 12.53 13.14 2.20
CA GLU A 35 13.43 12.03 1.88
C GLU A 35 13.37 10.99 2.99
N ALA A 36 13.22 9.71 2.59
CA ALA A 36 13.35 8.56 3.47
C ALA A 36 14.38 7.61 2.89
N THR A 37 15.47 7.39 3.63
CA THR A 37 16.56 6.48 3.25
C THR A 37 16.77 5.42 4.33
N PRO A 38 15.83 4.46 4.50
CA PRO A 38 16.01 3.39 5.48
C PRO A 38 17.31 2.64 5.25
N ALA A 39 18.08 2.41 6.32
CA ALA A 39 19.41 1.81 6.24
C ALA A 39 19.40 0.41 5.58
N PHE A 40 18.31 -0.33 5.69
CA PHE A 40 18.16 -1.65 5.06
C PHE A 40 18.07 -1.61 3.52
N LEU A 41 17.74 -0.46 2.91
CA LEU A 41 17.75 -0.31 1.45
C LEU A 41 19.18 -0.09 0.94
N ALA A 42 20.00 0.62 1.71
CA ALA A 42 21.34 1.03 1.31
C ALA A 42 22.30 -0.17 1.13
N SER A 43 22.05 -1.29 1.80
CA SER A 43 22.91 -2.47 1.77
C SER A 43 22.42 -3.59 0.83
N ALA A 44 21.25 -3.45 0.21
CA ALA A 44 20.51 -4.60 -0.32
C ALA A 44 20.46 -4.72 -1.87
N ALA A 45 21.13 -3.85 -2.63
CA ALA A 45 20.89 -3.70 -4.07
C ALA A 45 19.38 -3.60 -4.38
N ALA A 46 18.68 -2.79 -3.59
CA ALA A 46 17.23 -2.63 -3.64
C ALA A 46 16.80 -1.94 -4.95
N ALA A 47 15.72 -2.43 -5.55
CA ALA A 47 15.14 -1.89 -6.77
C ALA A 47 13.60 -1.96 -6.72
N ASP A 48 12.97 -1.34 -7.72
CA ASP A 48 11.52 -1.36 -7.97
C ASP A 48 10.66 -1.08 -6.73
N PRO A 49 10.85 0.06 -6.04
CA PRO A 49 10.10 0.36 -4.83
C PRO A 49 8.63 0.71 -5.12
N SER A 50 7.73 0.32 -4.22
CA SER A 50 6.33 0.77 -4.21
C SER A 50 5.88 1.14 -2.81
N LEU A 51 4.94 2.08 -2.70
CA LEU A 51 4.38 2.54 -1.43
C LEU A 51 2.86 2.35 -1.42
N ALA A 52 2.34 1.97 -0.26
CA ALA A 52 0.91 1.99 0.03
C ALA A 52 0.67 2.62 1.40
N VAL A 53 -0.29 3.53 1.50
CA VAL A 53 -0.57 4.31 2.71
C VAL A 53 -2.03 4.14 3.09
N GLU A 54 -2.31 3.81 4.34
CA GLU A 54 -3.68 3.86 4.86
C GLU A 54 -3.99 5.21 5.52
N SER A 55 -5.28 5.48 5.76
CA SER A 55 -5.76 6.73 6.35
C SER A 55 -5.19 7.05 7.73
N GLY A 56 -4.68 6.05 8.46
CA GLY A 56 -4.01 6.23 9.75
C GLY A 56 -2.55 6.67 9.65
N GLY A 57 -2.01 6.83 8.43
CA GLY A 57 -0.60 7.22 8.20
C GLY A 57 0.39 6.06 8.30
N ARG A 58 -0.08 4.81 8.45
CA ARG A 58 0.81 3.65 8.27
C ARG A 58 1.19 3.51 6.80
N VAL A 59 2.47 3.26 6.57
CA VAL A 59 3.06 3.14 5.24
C VAL A 59 3.63 1.75 5.07
N ALA A 60 3.25 1.05 4.00
CA ALA A 60 3.92 -0.16 3.55
C ALA A 60 4.85 0.22 2.40
N LEU A 61 6.12 -0.15 2.52
CA LEU A 61 7.12 -0.05 1.46
C LEU A 61 7.46 -1.46 0.98
N THR A 62 7.28 -1.70 -0.31
CA THR A 62 7.79 -2.90 -0.98
C THR A 62 8.96 -2.55 -1.88
N TRP A 63 9.86 -3.50 -2.09
CA TRP A 63 10.97 -3.42 -3.03
C TRP A 63 11.41 -4.83 -3.40
N VAL A 64 12.38 -4.94 -4.31
CA VAL A 64 13.06 -6.19 -4.61
C VAL A 64 14.55 -6.13 -4.40
N THR A 65 15.17 -7.27 -4.13
CA THR A 65 16.62 -7.48 -4.20
C THR A 65 16.91 -8.56 -5.24
N ARG A 66 17.94 -8.39 -6.08
CA ARG A 66 18.23 -9.34 -7.16
C ARG A 66 19.01 -10.56 -6.66
N VAL A 67 18.60 -11.73 -7.12
CA VAL A 67 19.17 -13.03 -6.75
C VAL A 67 19.28 -13.89 -8.01
N GLY A 68 20.49 -13.99 -8.56
CA GLY A 68 20.71 -14.60 -9.88
C GLY A 68 19.88 -13.91 -10.97
N GLU A 69 19.15 -14.70 -11.75
CA GLU A 69 18.22 -14.22 -12.78
C GLU A 69 16.84 -13.79 -12.24
N GLY A 70 16.61 -13.93 -10.93
CA GLY A 70 15.34 -13.61 -10.27
C GLY A 70 15.49 -12.53 -9.21
N ALA A 71 14.47 -12.41 -8.37
CA ALA A 71 14.46 -11.47 -7.27
C ALA A 71 13.75 -12.01 -6.03
N ASP A 72 14.02 -11.38 -4.89
CA ASP A 72 13.22 -11.49 -3.68
C ASP A 72 12.40 -10.22 -3.49
N ALA A 73 11.12 -10.37 -3.21
CA ALA A 73 10.23 -9.28 -2.84
C ALA A 73 10.25 -9.10 -1.33
N TRP A 74 10.37 -7.85 -0.90
CA TRP A 74 10.48 -7.46 0.51
C TRP A 74 9.42 -6.45 0.88
N LEU A 75 9.13 -6.37 2.18
CA LEU A 75 8.26 -5.39 2.79
C LEU A 75 8.87 -4.85 4.07
N SER A 76 8.70 -3.55 4.31
CA SER A 76 8.81 -2.94 5.64
C SER A 76 7.64 -1.99 5.85
N VAL A 77 7.18 -1.91 7.10
CA VAL A 77 6.05 -1.05 7.48
C VAL A 77 6.54 0.05 8.42
N SER A 78 6.09 1.27 8.16
CA SER A 78 6.20 2.40 9.07
C SER A 78 4.86 2.67 9.73
N ALA A 79 4.88 2.86 11.05
CA ALA A 79 3.69 3.22 11.83
C ALA A 79 3.55 4.73 12.04
N ASP A 80 4.52 5.52 11.57
CA ASP A 80 4.69 6.94 11.89
C ASP A 80 5.05 7.75 10.64
N SER A 81 4.31 7.49 9.55
CA SER A 81 4.37 8.24 8.29
C SER A 81 5.77 8.28 7.67
N GLY A 82 6.47 7.14 7.70
CA GLY A 82 7.79 6.95 7.10
C GLY A 82 8.96 7.38 7.97
N SER A 83 8.74 7.66 9.27
CA SER A 83 9.83 8.13 10.15
C SER A 83 10.71 7.01 10.63
N HIS A 84 10.10 5.90 11.04
CA HIS A 84 10.78 4.67 11.42
C HIS A 84 10.13 3.51 10.68
N TRP A 85 10.92 2.48 10.44
CA TRP A 85 10.55 1.34 9.60
C TRP A 85 10.83 0.05 10.37
N SER A 86 9.92 -0.92 10.24
CA SER A 86 10.11 -2.25 10.82
C SER A 86 11.30 -2.97 10.16
N ALA A 87 11.76 -4.06 10.79
CA ALA A 87 12.64 -4.99 10.12
C ALA A 87 12.01 -5.49 8.80
N PRO A 88 12.77 -5.59 7.70
CA PRO A 88 12.28 -6.16 6.45
C PRO A 88 11.78 -7.60 6.57
N VAL A 89 10.72 -7.92 5.84
CA VAL A 89 10.16 -9.27 5.74
C VAL A 89 10.15 -9.70 4.27
N ARG A 90 10.67 -10.90 3.98
CA ARG A 90 10.60 -11.49 2.63
C ARG A 90 9.17 -11.98 2.35
N LEU A 91 8.60 -11.57 1.23
CA LEU A 91 7.24 -11.89 0.81
C LEU A 91 7.17 -13.20 0.01
N ASN A 92 8.14 -13.49 -0.85
CA ASN A 92 8.16 -14.73 -1.63
C ASN A 92 8.69 -15.91 -0.79
N PRO A 93 8.09 -17.12 -0.92
CA PRO A 93 8.49 -18.28 -0.12
C PRO A 93 9.89 -18.79 -0.50
N SER A 94 10.19 -18.87 -1.79
CA SER A 94 11.46 -19.39 -2.33
C SER A 94 12.36 -18.26 -2.81
N PRO A 95 13.65 -18.22 -2.44
CA PRO A 95 14.60 -17.20 -2.91
C PRO A 95 14.65 -17.10 -4.45
N GLY A 96 14.69 -15.89 -4.98
CA GLY A 96 14.75 -15.63 -6.42
C GLY A 96 13.44 -15.89 -7.18
N GLY A 97 12.35 -16.25 -6.48
CA GLY A 97 11.07 -16.63 -7.06
C GLY A 97 10.19 -15.48 -7.58
N VAL A 98 10.74 -14.28 -7.77
CA VAL A 98 10.02 -13.09 -8.26
C VAL A 98 10.59 -12.63 -9.60
N SER A 99 9.69 -12.32 -10.53
CA SER A 99 9.99 -11.57 -11.75
C SER A 99 9.59 -10.12 -11.52
N SER A 100 10.55 -9.21 -11.57
CA SER A 100 10.31 -7.78 -11.29
C SER A 100 11.00 -6.90 -12.29
N TYR A 101 10.23 -5.92 -12.77
CA TYR A 101 10.66 -4.80 -13.58
C TYR A 101 10.17 -3.53 -12.90
N PRO A 102 10.75 -2.35 -13.21
CA PRO A 102 10.29 -1.10 -12.63
C PRO A 102 8.77 -0.92 -12.73
N GLU A 103 8.12 -1.30 -13.82
CA GLU A 103 6.67 -1.19 -14.03
C GLU A 103 5.86 -2.37 -13.49
N SER A 104 6.51 -3.50 -13.19
CA SER A 104 5.90 -4.72 -12.63
C SER A 104 6.47 -5.06 -11.25
N ARG A 105 6.60 -4.02 -10.43
CA ARG A 105 7.09 -4.11 -9.06
C ARG A 105 6.09 -4.82 -8.14
N PRO A 106 6.53 -5.42 -7.02
CA PRO A 106 5.60 -5.87 -5.99
C PRO A 106 4.78 -4.70 -5.45
N VAL A 107 3.46 -4.88 -5.37
CA VAL A 107 2.53 -3.88 -4.86
C VAL A 107 1.89 -4.36 -3.56
N ALA A 108 1.47 -3.41 -2.72
CA ALA A 108 0.72 -3.70 -1.50
C ALA A 108 -0.51 -2.80 -1.40
N ALA A 109 -1.51 -3.24 -0.64
CA ALA A 109 -2.71 -2.46 -0.34
C ALA A 109 -3.18 -2.74 1.08
N TRP A 110 -3.55 -1.67 1.77
CA TRP A 110 -4.09 -1.74 3.12
C TRP A 110 -5.61 -1.96 3.10
N GLY A 111 -6.06 -2.90 3.93
CA GLY A 111 -7.44 -2.99 4.36
C GLY A 111 -7.64 -2.44 5.78
N ARG A 112 -8.81 -2.70 6.36
CA ARG A 112 -9.11 -2.32 7.75
C ARG A 112 -8.41 -3.25 8.74
N ASN A 113 -8.29 -2.79 10.01
CA ASN A 113 -7.88 -3.62 11.15
C ASN A 113 -6.55 -4.35 10.97
N GLY A 114 -5.58 -3.73 10.29
CA GLY A 114 -4.26 -4.33 10.08
C GLY A 114 -4.19 -5.34 8.93
N LEU A 115 -5.26 -5.50 8.13
CA LEU A 115 -5.19 -6.23 6.88
C LEU A 115 -4.22 -5.54 5.93
N LEU A 116 -3.24 -6.28 5.43
CA LEU A 116 -2.30 -5.84 4.40
C LEU A 116 -2.16 -6.95 3.38
N VAL A 117 -2.36 -6.63 2.10
CA VAL A 117 -2.27 -7.57 0.99
C VAL A 117 -1.09 -7.16 0.12
N ALA A 118 -0.33 -8.13 -0.39
CA ALA A 118 0.75 -7.89 -1.33
C ALA A 118 0.59 -8.80 -2.54
N ALA A 119 0.94 -8.28 -3.73
CA ALA A 119 0.88 -9.00 -5.00
C ALA A 119 2.13 -8.75 -5.85
N TRP A 120 2.56 -9.77 -6.60
CA TRP A 120 3.74 -9.71 -7.49
C TRP A 120 3.67 -10.79 -8.57
N ALA A 121 4.46 -10.64 -9.64
CA ALA A 121 4.69 -11.70 -10.62
C ALA A 121 5.67 -12.73 -10.04
N ALA A 122 5.16 -13.93 -9.79
CA ALA A 122 5.88 -15.05 -9.20
C ALA A 122 6.36 -16.00 -10.31
N ARG A 123 7.65 -16.30 -10.30
CA ARG A 123 8.24 -17.24 -11.26
C ARG A 123 7.60 -18.62 -11.13
N ARG A 124 7.44 -19.29 -12.26
CA ARG A 124 7.17 -20.72 -12.30
C ARG A 124 8.50 -21.48 -12.17
N ASP A 125 8.47 -22.56 -11.38
CA ASP A 125 9.64 -23.42 -11.20
C ASP A 125 9.73 -24.49 -12.31
N GLU A 126 8.58 -24.88 -12.86
CA GLU A 126 8.45 -26.07 -13.73
C GLU A 126 8.65 -25.73 -15.21
N HIS A 127 8.26 -24.52 -15.63
CA HIS A 127 8.29 -24.06 -17.03
C HIS A 127 8.52 -22.54 -17.07
N ALA A 128 8.86 -22.01 -18.24
CA ALA A 128 8.93 -20.55 -18.42
C ALA A 128 7.56 -19.89 -18.18
N GLY A 129 7.57 -18.67 -17.66
CA GLY A 129 6.37 -17.89 -17.38
C GLY A 129 6.25 -17.46 -15.92
N ASP A 130 5.28 -16.60 -15.68
CA ASP A 130 5.02 -16.02 -14.38
C ASP A 130 3.53 -16.13 -14.05
N ASP A 131 3.25 -16.36 -12.77
CA ASP A 131 1.90 -16.35 -12.22
C ASP A 131 1.72 -15.17 -11.28
N LEU A 132 0.49 -14.69 -11.13
CA LEU A 132 0.21 -13.63 -10.18
C LEU A 132 0.10 -14.20 -8.77
N GLY A 133 1.12 -13.95 -7.95
CA GLY A 133 1.18 -14.34 -6.55
C GLY A 133 0.56 -13.29 -5.63
N VAL A 134 -0.20 -13.73 -4.63
CA VAL A 134 -0.81 -12.89 -3.59
C VAL A 134 -0.57 -13.49 -2.22
N ARG A 135 -0.24 -12.64 -1.24
CA ARG A 135 -0.26 -12.98 0.20
C ARG A 135 -1.04 -11.92 0.96
N ALA A 136 -1.55 -12.30 2.13
CA ALA A 136 -2.21 -11.39 3.05
C ALA A 136 -1.64 -11.55 4.47
N SER A 137 -1.61 -10.44 5.19
CA SER A 137 -1.29 -10.32 6.60
C SER A 137 -2.50 -9.75 7.33
N ALA A 138 -2.81 -10.29 8.51
CA ALA A 138 -3.88 -9.80 9.38
C ALA A 138 -3.35 -8.94 10.55
N ASP A 139 -2.04 -8.75 10.63
CA ASP A 139 -1.36 -8.12 11.77
C ASP A 139 -0.44 -6.96 11.35
N GLY A 140 -0.76 -6.31 10.24
CA GLY A 140 -0.06 -5.14 9.73
C GLY A 140 1.31 -5.44 9.12
N GLY A 141 1.45 -6.62 8.50
CA GLY A 141 2.65 -7.02 7.77
C GLY A 141 3.70 -7.75 8.62
N ARG A 142 3.39 -8.10 9.88
CA ARG A 142 4.34 -8.80 10.78
C ARG A 142 4.41 -10.28 10.43
N THR A 143 3.27 -10.91 10.17
CA THR A 143 3.16 -12.29 9.70
C THR A 143 2.29 -12.37 8.45
N TRP A 144 2.54 -13.38 7.63
CA TRP A 144 1.93 -13.52 6.31
C TRP A 144 1.43 -14.93 6.09
N GLY A 145 0.19 -15.06 5.60
CA GLY A 145 -0.39 -16.35 5.20
C GLY A 145 0.31 -17.00 4.02
N ALA A 146 -0.19 -18.16 3.58
CA ALA A 146 0.35 -18.86 2.41
C ALA A 146 0.19 -18.02 1.13
N MET A 147 1.15 -18.15 0.21
CA MET A 147 1.05 -17.56 -1.13
C MET A 147 -0.02 -18.26 -1.94
N ARG A 148 -0.86 -17.48 -2.61
CA ARG A 148 -1.88 -17.96 -3.55
C ARG A 148 -1.55 -17.43 -4.94
N ARG A 149 -1.51 -18.32 -5.93
CA ARG A 149 -1.50 -17.96 -7.35
C ARG A 149 -2.95 -17.73 -7.79
N VAL A 150 -3.26 -16.62 -8.43
CA VAL A 150 -4.66 -16.22 -8.71
C VAL A 150 -5.12 -16.47 -10.16
N ASN A 151 -4.19 -16.59 -11.10
CA ASN A 151 -4.48 -17.03 -12.47
C ASN A 151 -4.79 -18.55 -12.52
N ASP A 152 -5.63 -18.95 -13.46
CA ASP A 152 -6.25 -20.29 -13.56
C ASP A 152 -5.60 -21.24 -14.59
N ASP A 153 -4.57 -20.78 -15.28
CA ASP A 153 -3.86 -21.45 -16.38
C ASP A 153 -2.42 -21.84 -16.01
N ARG A 154 -2.08 -21.83 -14.73
CA ARG A 154 -0.72 -22.11 -14.20
C ARG A 154 -0.10 -23.44 -14.67
N SER A 155 -0.93 -24.40 -15.08
CA SER A 155 -0.48 -25.71 -15.58
C SER A 155 -0.26 -25.74 -17.10
N ASP A 156 -0.60 -24.67 -17.82
CA ASP A 156 -0.36 -24.55 -19.24
C ASP A 156 1.09 -24.10 -19.50
N PRO A 157 1.96 -24.97 -20.04
CA PRO A 157 3.36 -24.61 -20.31
C PRO A 157 3.51 -23.61 -21.45
N THR A 158 2.45 -23.33 -22.21
CA THR A 158 2.43 -22.34 -23.30
C THR A 158 1.98 -20.96 -22.84
N SER A 159 1.37 -20.87 -21.66
CA SER A 159 0.98 -19.61 -21.05
C SER A 159 2.22 -18.79 -20.66
N GLY A 160 2.26 -17.53 -21.08
CA GLY A 160 3.38 -16.65 -20.80
C GLY A 160 3.33 -15.99 -19.43
N TYR A 161 3.21 -14.67 -19.46
CA TYR A 161 3.46 -13.79 -18.33
C TYR A 161 2.18 -13.31 -17.64
N HIS A 162 2.16 -13.25 -16.31
CA HIS A 162 1.12 -12.56 -15.54
C HIS A 162 1.74 -11.58 -14.54
N GLY A 163 1.44 -10.29 -14.68
CA GLY A 163 2.03 -9.26 -13.82
C GLY A 163 1.53 -7.85 -14.14
N PHE A 164 2.34 -6.83 -13.85
CA PHE A 164 1.95 -5.41 -13.87
C PHE A 164 0.70 -5.19 -13.01
N ALA A 165 0.74 -5.74 -11.79
CA ALA A 165 -0.43 -5.83 -10.95
C ALA A 165 -0.87 -4.47 -10.42
N ALA A 166 -2.18 -4.20 -10.49
CA ALA A 166 -2.86 -3.22 -9.67
C ALA A 166 -3.61 -3.96 -8.56
N LEU A 167 -3.50 -3.48 -7.33
CA LEU A 167 -4.07 -4.13 -6.13
C LEU A 167 -4.76 -3.08 -5.27
N ASP A 168 -5.96 -3.40 -4.80
CA ASP A 168 -6.65 -2.65 -3.74
C ASP A 168 -7.45 -3.60 -2.83
N VAL A 169 -7.91 -3.11 -1.69
CA VAL A 169 -8.74 -3.86 -0.73
C VAL A 169 -10.07 -3.16 -0.54
N LEU A 170 -11.16 -3.87 -0.83
CA LEU A 170 -12.51 -3.38 -0.65
C LEU A 170 -12.83 -3.09 0.83
N PRO A 171 -13.82 -2.23 1.14
CA PRO A 171 -14.19 -1.90 2.52
C PRO A 171 -14.58 -3.11 3.39
N ASP A 172 -15.01 -4.21 2.76
CA ASP A 172 -15.36 -5.49 3.40
C ASP A 172 -14.15 -6.43 3.61
N GLY A 173 -12.94 -5.99 3.22
CA GLY A 173 -11.69 -6.73 3.38
C GLY A 173 -11.34 -7.66 2.20
N ARG A 174 -12.14 -7.72 1.14
CA ARG A 174 -11.80 -8.52 -0.04
C ARG A 174 -10.74 -7.82 -0.89
N PRO A 175 -9.61 -8.47 -1.24
CA PRO A 175 -8.67 -7.92 -2.19
C PRO A 175 -9.22 -7.99 -3.62
N LEU A 176 -8.98 -6.93 -4.40
CA LEU A 176 -9.16 -6.89 -5.84
C LEU A 176 -7.80 -6.71 -6.50
N VAL A 177 -7.50 -7.58 -7.46
CA VAL A 177 -6.26 -7.51 -8.22
C VAL A 177 -6.55 -7.60 -9.72
N ALA A 178 -5.90 -6.75 -10.49
CA ALA A 178 -5.92 -6.76 -11.95
C ALA A 178 -4.48 -6.85 -12.45
N TRP A 179 -4.26 -7.48 -13.61
CA TRP A 179 -2.93 -7.74 -14.16
C TRP A 179 -2.98 -7.78 -15.69
N VAL A 180 -1.82 -7.63 -16.31
CA VAL A 180 -1.61 -7.93 -17.73
C VAL A 180 -1.48 -9.44 -17.88
N ASP A 181 -2.33 -9.98 -18.74
CA ASP A 181 -2.48 -11.40 -19.01
C ASP A 181 -1.79 -11.78 -20.33
N GLY A 182 -0.77 -12.63 -20.22
CA GLY A 182 0.10 -13.04 -21.32
C GLY A 182 -0.35 -14.28 -22.08
N ARG A 183 -1.55 -14.83 -21.81
CA ARG A 183 -2.03 -16.10 -22.40
C ARG A 183 -2.07 -16.12 -23.92
N THR A 184 -2.23 -14.96 -24.54
CA THR A 184 -2.30 -14.84 -26.01
C THR A 184 -1.14 -14.02 -26.58
N SER A 185 -0.09 -13.76 -25.81
CA SER A 185 1.05 -12.93 -26.24
C SER A 185 2.05 -13.67 -27.12
N ALA A 186 1.74 -14.89 -27.57
CA ALA A 186 2.51 -15.56 -28.61
C ALA A 186 2.26 -14.85 -29.97
N GLY A 187 3.12 -13.89 -30.27
CA GLY A 187 3.27 -13.22 -31.57
C GLY A 187 4.73 -12.91 -31.81
#